data_AF-A0A0Q5P116-F1
#
_entry.id   AF-A0A0Q5P116-F1
#
_cell.length_a   1.000
_cell.length_b   1.000
_cell.length_c   1.000
_cell.angle_alpha   90.00
_cell.angle_beta   90.00
_cell.angle_gamma   90.00
#
_symmetry.space_group_name_H-M   'P 1'
#
loop_
_entity.id
_entity.type
_entity.pdbx_description
1 polymer ?
#
loop_
_entity_poly.entity_id
_entity_poly.type
_entity_poly.pdbx_seq_one_letter_code
_entity_poly.pdbx_strand_id
1 'polypeptide(L)' 'MDKNLSTSQATTRGNLAGDAPEPREFHVTYFDTDCGLIRRETFDSLPEAERFANRNISDEQGWAVIDAVPAEQGRLAA' A
#
# COMPACT_ATOMS: atom_id res chain seq x y z
N MET A 1 -49.75 -16.27 -21.63
CA MET A 1 -48.97 -15.70 -20.50
C MET A 1 -47.58 -16.31 -20.55
N ASP A 2 -46.74 -15.70 -21.39
CA ASP A 2 -45.44 -16.21 -21.79
C ASP A 2 -44.39 -15.69 -20.80
N LYS A 3 -43.98 -16.55 -19.86
CA LYS A 3 -42.89 -16.26 -18.92
C LYS A 3 -41.57 -16.71 -19.53
N ASN A 4 -40.98 -15.87 -20.39
CA ASN A 4 -39.61 -16.00 -20.85
C ASN A 4 -38.90 -14.65 -20.73
N LEU A 5 -38.29 -14.39 -19.56
CA LEU A 5 -37.20 -13.44 -19.43
C LEU A 5 -35.92 -14.24 -19.22
N SER A 6 -35.35 -14.69 -20.33
CA SER A 6 -33.92 -15.02 -20.42
C SER A 6 -33.12 -13.72 -20.56
N THR A 7 -32.08 -13.57 -19.74
CA THR A 7 -30.76 -12.95 -20.02
C THR A 7 -30.04 -12.90 -18.68
N SER A 8 -29.31 -13.95 -18.28
CA SER A 8 -27.93 -14.24 -18.72
C SER A 8 -26.96 -13.09 -18.45
N GLN A 9 -26.50 -12.94 -17.20
CA GLN A 9 -25.14 -12.48 -16.89
C GLN A 9 -24.66 -13.30 -15.68
N ALA A 10 -23.97 -14.40 -15.97
CA ALA A 10 -22.51 -14.50 -15.97
C ALA A 10 -22.01 -15.00 -14.61
N THR A 11 -21.91 -16.32 -14.53
CA THR A 11 -21.00 -16.99 -13.59
C THR A 11 -19.58 -16.53 -13.90
N THR A 12 -19.09 -15.52 -13.20
CA THR A 12 -17.65 -15.28 -13.12
C THR A 12 -17.07 -16.28 -12.12
N ARG A 13 -16.84 -17.51 -12.61
CA ARG A 13 -15.80 -18.37 -12.07
C ARG A 13 -14.48 -17.69 -12.41
N GLY A 14 -13.94 -16.92 -11.47
CA GLY A 14 -12.63 -16.28 -11.61
C GLY A 14 -12.14 -15.82 -10.26
N ASN A 15 -11.11 -16.51 -9.74
CA ASN A 15 -10.28 -16.16 -8.58
C ASN A 15 -10.88 -16.30 -7.16
N LEU A 16 -10.88 -17.54 -6.66
CA LEU A 16 -10.85 -17.86 -5.22
C LEU A 16 -9.41 -18.06 -4.70
N ALA A 17 -8.41 -17.49 -5.38
CA ALA A 17 -6.98 -17.61 -5.08
C ALA A 17 -6.25 -16.25 -5.04
N GLY A 18 -6.97 -15.14 -4.80
CA GLY A 18 -6.39 -13.79 -4.77
C GLY A 18 -6.93 -12.87 -3.66
N ASP A 19 -7.66 -13.42 -2.68
CA ASP A 19 -8.12 -12.69 -1.49
C ASP A 19 -7.32 -13.09 -0.24
N ALA A 20 -6.06 -13.52 -0.43
CA ALA A 20 -5.10 -13.23 0.62
C ALA A 20 -4.78 -11.75 0.46
N PRO A 21 -4.80 -10.92 1.52
CA PRO A 21 -4.26 -9.58 1.40
C PRO A 21 -2.84 -9.75 0.87
N GLU A 22 -2.61 -9.37 -0.39
CA GLU A 22 -1.27 -9.37 -0.95
C GLU A 22 -0.43 -8.60 0.06
N PRO A 23 0.66 -9.19 0.59
CA PRO A 23 1.48 -8.47 1.53
C PRO A 23 1.87 -7.16 0.85
N ARG A 24 1.68 -6.03 1.53
CA ARG A 24 2.02 -4.70 1.03
C ARG A 24 3.06 -4.13 1.96
N GLU A 25 4.18 -3.71 1.40
CA GLU A 25 5.21 -3.00 2.12
C GLU A 25 4.97 -1.50 1.91
N PHE A 26 5.21 -0.73 2.95
CA PHE A 26 5.00 0.72 2.99
C PHE A 26 6.36 1.37 3.19
N HIS A 27 6.80 2.10 2.17
CA HIS A 27 8.07 2.82 2.21
C HIS A 27 7.78 4.26 2.59
N VAL A 28 8.22 4.67 3.78
CA VAL A 28 8.12 6.06 4.23
C VAL A 28 9.42 6.76 3.92
N THR A 29 9.39 7.68 2.97
CA THR A 29 10.51 8.59 2.68
C THR A 29 10.23 9.92 3.32
N TYR A 30 11.11 10.40 4.19
CA TYR A 30 10.90 11.63 4.94
C TYR A 30 12.15 12.52 4.94
N PHE A 31 11.92 13.82 5.08
CA PHE A 31 12.98 14.80 5.28
C PHE A 31 13.20 15.01 6.77
N ASP A 32 14.37 14.62 7.23
CA ASP A 32 14.84 14.85 8.59
C ASP A 32 15.39 16.28 8.68
N THR A 33 14.66 17.17 9.34
CA THR A 33 15.02 18.58 9.47
C THR A 33 16.18 18.82 10.43
N ASP A 34 16.45 17.87 11.34
CA ASP A 34 17.54 17.92 12.31
C ASP A 34 18.91 17.72 11.62
N CYS A 35 19.01 16.73 10.73
CA CYS A 35 20.21 16.44 9.96
C CYS A 35 20.20 17.06 8.54
N GLY A 36 19.05 17.53 8.06
CA GLY A 36 18.86 18.04 6.70
C GLY A 36 18.96 16.95 5.63
N LEU A 37 18.62 15.70 5.96
CA LEU A 37 18.79 14.54 5.09
C LEU A 37 17.46 13.87 4.78
N ILE A 38 17.38 13.29 3.58
CA ILE A 38 16.25 12.42 3.22
C ILE A 38 16.55 11.01 3.71
N ARG A 39 15.65 10.47 4.52
CA ARG A 39 15.71 9.10 5.05
C ARG A 39 14.54 8.28 4.54
N ARG A 40 14.72 6.96 4.52
CA ARG A 40 13.71 6.01 4.07
C ARG A 40 13.60 4.87 5.07
N GLU A 41 12.39 4.61 5.51
CA GLU A 41 12.05 3.53 6.43
C GLU A 41 10.95 2.65 5.80
N THR A 42 10.98 1.36 6.08
CA THR A 42 10.06 0.35 5.54
C THR A 42 9.18 -0.19 6.66
N PHE A 43 7.88 -0.33 6.38
CA PHE A 43 6.89 -0.87 7.31
C PHE A 43 5.99 -1.88 6.61
N ASP A 44 5.55 -2.91 7.32
CA ASP A 44 4.60 -3.90 6.79
C ASP A 44 3.13 -3.47 6.95
N SER A 45 2.88 -2.27 7.50
CA SER A 45 1.54 -1.80 7.85
C SER A 45 1.38 -0.29 7.64
N LEU A 46 0.35 0.08 6.87
CA LEU A 46 -0.06 1.46 6.66
C LEU A 46 -0.26 2.27 7.97
N PRO A 47 -1.00 1.78 8.99
CA PRO A 47 -1.20 2.56 10.21
C PRO A 47 0.10 2.83 10.98
N GLU A 48 1.12 1.99 10.79
CA GLU A 48 2.43 2.16 11.41
C GLU A 48 3.25 3.22 10.64
N ALA A 49 3.24 3.13 9.31
CA ALA A 49 3.82 4.13 8.42
C ALA A 49 3.22 5.54 8.62
N GLU A 50 1.89 5.64 8.73
CA GLU A 50 1.19 6.92 8.97
C GLU A 50 1.56 7.52 10.33
N ARG A 51 1.63 6.70 11.38
CA ARG A 51 2.07 7.16 12.71
C ARG A 51 3.50 7.69 12.67
N PHE A 52 4.39 7.00 11.97
CA PHE A 52 5.78 7.43 11.81
C PHE A 52 5.86 8.75 11.04
N ALA A 53 5.13 8.88 9.93
CA ALA A 53 5.06 10.12 9.15
C ALA A 53 4.53 11.29 10.00
N ASN A 54 3.42 11.10 10.72
CA ASN A 54 2.83 12.13 11.57
C ASN A 54 3.79 12.56 12.70
N ARG A 55 4.54 11.62 13.27
CA ARG A 55 5.55 11.90 14.30
C ARG A 55 6.77 12.65 13.75
N ASN A 56 7.22 12.32 12.54
CA ASN A 56 8.40 12.94 11.92
C ASN A 56 8.11 14.33 11.32
N ILE A 57 6.91 14.56 10.77
CA ILE A 57 6.49 15.88 10.30
C ILE A 57 5.97 16.72 11.48
N SER A 58 6.82 16.96 12.47
CA SER A 58 6.52 17.94 13.54
C SER A 58 6.94 19.36 13.18
N ASP A 59 7.69 19.52 12.08
CA ASP A 59 8.33 20.76 11.67
C ASP A 59 7.69 21.31 10.38
N GLU A 60 7.58 22.64 10.27
CA GLU A 60 6.90 23.31 9.15
C GLU A 60 7.56 23.04 7.79
N GLN A 61 8.85 22.69 7.81
CA GLN A 61 9.65 22.38 6.64
C GLN A 61 9.76 20.87 6.37
N GLY A 62 9.26 20.05 7.30
CA GLY A 62 9.28 18.59 7.20
C GLY A 62 8.25 18.06 6.21
N TRP A 63 8.59 16.99 5.53
CA TRP A 63 7.65 16.24 4.70
C TRP A 63 7.93 14.74 4.80
N ALA A 64 6.89 13.93 4.60
CA ALA A 64 7.00 12.49 4.49
C ALA A 64 6.05 12.00 3.41
N VAL A 65 6.53 11.08 2.58
CA VAL A 65 5.80 10.40 1.52
C VAL A 65 5.72 8.94 1.89
N ILE A 66 4.50 8.39 1.91
CA ILE A 66 4.25 6.97 2.14
C ILE A 66 3.91 6.34 0.79
N ASP A 67 4.78 5.47 0.33
CA ASP A 67 4.56 4.68 -0.89
C ASP A 67 4.09 3.28 -0.51
N ALA A 68 2.94 2.86 -1.03
CA ALA A 68 2.40 1.52 -0.80
C ALA A 68 2.80 0.62 -1.95
N VAL A 69 3.84 -0.19 -1.76
CA VAL A 69 4.31 -1.15 -2.76
C VAL A 69 3.71 -2.52 -2.50
N PRO A 70 3.29 -3.27 -3.54
CA PRO A 70 3.06 -4.69 -3.37
C PRO A 70 4.35 -5.33 -2.89
N ALA A 71 4.30 -6.10 -1.81
CA ALA A 71 5.44 -6.85 -1.31
C ALA A 71 5.71 -7.98 -2.30
N GLU A 72 6.45 -7.66 -3.35
CA GLU A 72 6.87 -8.65 -4.33
C GLU A 72 7.83 -9.60 -3.61
N GLN A 73 7.34 -10.78 -3.25
CA GLN A 73 8.15 -11.92 -2.82
C GLN A 73 9.00 -12.40 -4.01
N GLY A 74 9.97 -11.59 -4.43
CA GLY A 74 10.48 -11.70 -5.78
C GLY A 74 11.66 -10.80 -6.08
N ARG A 75 12.71 -10.91 -5.28
CA ARG A 75 14.12 -10.77 -5.70
C ARG A 75 14.42 -9.59 -6.63
N LEU A 76 15.01 -8.54 -6.05
CA LEU A 76 16.18 -7.90 -6.65
C LEU A 76 17.26 -7.72 -5.57
N ALA A 77 17.81 -8.84 -5.11
CA ALA A 77 19.19 -8.83 -4.62
C ALA A 77 20.09 -8.66 -5.84
N ALA A 78 20.85 -7.57 -5.86
CA ALA A 78 21.86 -7.25 -6.87
C ALA A 78 23.03 -8.24 -6.85
#